data_AF-A0A9E5MVQ0-F1
#
_entry.id   AF-A0A9E5MVQ0-F1
#
_cell.length_a   1.000
_cell.length_b   1.000
_cell.length_c   1.000
_cell.angle_alpha   90.00
_cell.angle_beta   90.00
_cell.angle_gamma   90.00
#
_symmetry.space_group_name_H-M   'P 1'
#
loop_
_entity.id
_entity.type
_entity.pdbx_description
1 polymer ?
#
loop_
_entity_poly.entity_id
_entity_poly.type
_entity_poly.pdbx_seq_one_letter_code
_entity_poly.pdbx_strand_id
1 'polypeptide(L)' 'LVLDDPAPQVYFTGFGDSSLNFKLFVYSRQLSDRLPLTHALHEDILEALRRNNIEIPFPQRDLHLRSV' A
#
# COMPACT_ATOMS: atom_id res chain seq x y z
N LEU A 1 -16.64 -9.70 0.10
CA LEU A 1 -15.95 -9.48 1.39
C LEU A 1 -16.03 -8.02 1.82
N VAL A 2 -15.88 -7.10 0.85
CA VAL A 2 -16.07 -5.65 1.05
C VAL A 2 -17.56 -5.29 1.11
N LEU A 3 -17.88 -4.25 1.89
CA LEU A 3 -19.16 -3.56 1.93
C LEU A 3 -19.15 -2.38 0.95
N ASP A 4 -20.31 -2.13 0.31
CA ASP A 4 -20.48 -1.01 -0.62
C ASP A 4 -20.83 0.30 0.11
N ASP A 5 -21.37 0.19 1.33
CA ASP A 5 -21.67 1.31 2.22
C ASP A 5 -21.16 1.01 3.65
N PRO A 6 -20.25 1.82 4.22
CA PRO A 6 -19.53 2.91 3.55
C PRO A 6 -18.61 2.40 2.44
N ALA A 7 -18.56 3.14 1.33
CA ALA A 7 -17.73 2.80 0.18
C ALA A 7 -16.23 2.83 0.53
N PRO A 8 -15.39 2.01 -0.13
CA PRO A 8 -13.94 2.05 0.05
C PRO A 8 -13.37 3.43 -0.28
N GLN A 9 -12.38 3.86 0.51
CA GLN A 9 -11.75 5.17 0.34
C GLN A 9 -10.23 5.05 0.32
N VAL A 10 -9.60 5.81 -0.57
CA VAL A 10 -8.14 5.91 -0.67
C VAL A 10 -7.71 7.35 -0.47
N TYR A 11 -6.71 7.56 0.36
CA TYR A 11 -6.15 8.88 0.65
C TYR A 11 -4.65 8.87 0.39
N PHE A 12 -4.16 9.85 -0.37
CA PHE A 12 -2.74 10.20 -0.36
C PHE A 12 -2.46 11.04 0.90
N THR A 13 -1.73 10.46 1.84
CA THR A 13 -1.50 11.06 3.16
C THR A 13 -0.22 11.89 3.24
N GLY A 14 0.59 11.88 2.19
CA GLY A 14 1.80 12.70 2.06
C GLY A 14 3.03 11.88 1.70
N PHE A 15 4.18 12.53 1.86
CA PHE A 15 5.50 11.98 1.55
C PHE A 15 6.12 11.39 2.82
N GLY A 16 6.78 10.24 2.70
CA GLY A 16 7.72 9.70 3.69
C GLY A 16 9.17 9.90 3.24
N ASP A 17 10.13 9.50 4.07
CA ASP A 17 11.57 9.70 3.81
C ASP A 17 12.04 9.12 2.46
N SER A 18 11.40 8.06 1.97
CA SER A 18 11.65 7.46 0.66
C SER A 18 10.39 6.81 0.07
N SER A 19 9.21 7.38 0.34
CA SER A 19 7.93 6.78 -0.05
C SER A 19 6.81 7.80 -0.31
N LEU A 20 5.81 7.38 -1.08
CA LEU A 20 4.49 8.02 -1.12
C LEU A 20 3.55 7.23 -0.21
N ASN A 21 2.95 7.88 0.78
CA ASN A 21 2.14 7.20 1.78
C ASN A 21 0.65 7.29 1.43
N PHE A 22 0.02 6.15 1.24
CA PHE A 22 -1.42 6.03 1.01
C PHE A 22 -2.11 5.32 2.18
N LYS A 23 -3.35 5.72 2.47
CA LYS A 23 -4.26 5.00 3.38
C LYS A 23 -5.46 4.48 2.62
N LEU A 24 -5.78 3.21 2.83
CA LEU A 24 -6.95 2.54 2.29
C LEU A 24 -7.90 2.20 3.45
N PHE A 25 -9.15 2.65 3.36
CA PHE A 25 -10.23 2.29 4.26
C PHE A 25 -11.21 1.37 3.55
N VAL A 26 -11.38 0.16 4.09
CA VAL A 26 -12.31 -0.85 3.57
C VAL A 26 -13.03 -1.47 4.74
N TYR A 27 -14.33 -1.72 4.56
CA TYR A 27 -15.18 -2.30 5.58
C TYR A 27 -15.54 -3.73 5.17
N SER A 28 -15.29 -4.68 6.06
CA SER A 28 -15.68 -6.08 5.88
C SER A 28 -17.04 -6.36 6.51
N ARG A 29 -17.77 -7.34 5.96
CA ARG A 29 -19.08 -7.74 6.50
C ARG A 29 -18.97 -8.37 7.88
N GLN A 30 -17.91 -9.13 8.10
CA GLN A 30 -17.68 -9.90 9.33
C GLN A 30 -16.22 -9.77 9.77
N LEU A 31 -15.95 -10.00 11.06
CA LEU A 31 -14.60 -9.95 11.62
C LEU A 31 -13.71 -11.08 11.06
N SER A 32 -14.30 -12.25 10.80
CA SER A 32 -13.63 -13.40 10.18
C SER A 32 -13.02 -13.08 8.82
N ASP A 33 -13.62 -12.13 8.10
CA ASP A 33 -13.20 -11.74 6.75
C ASP A 33 -11.97 -10.85 6.76
N ARG A 34 -11.56 -10.32 7.93
CA ARG A 34 -10.48 -9.33 8.04
C ARG A 34 -9.17 -9.82 7.42
N LEU A 35 -8.72 -11.03 7.77
CA LEU A 35 -7.44 -11.56 7.29
C LEU A 35 -7.50 -11.93 5.79
N PRO A 36 -8.51 -12.70 5.32
CA PRO A 36 -8.66 -12.99 3.89
C PRO A 36 -8.80 -11.72 3.03
N LEU A 37 -9.57 -10.73 3.50
CA LEU A 37 -9.75 -9.47 2.79
C LEU A 37 -8.44 -8.69 2.70
N THR A 38 -7.71 -8.57 3.81
CA THR A 38 -6.42 -7.86 3.82
C THR A 38 -5.43 -8.52 2.86
N HIS A 39 -5.39 -9.85 2.84
CA HIS A 39 -4.54 -10.60 1.91
C HIS A 39 -4.91 -10.32 0.44
N ALA A 40 -6.19 -10.47 0.08
CA ALA A 40 -6.66 -10.21 -1.28
C ALA A 40 -6.36 -8.77 -1.72
N LEU A 41 -6.60 -7.77 -0.85
CA LEU A 41 -6.27 -6.38 -1.14
C LEU A 41 -4.78 -6.16 -1.39
N HIS A 42 -3.89 -6.79 -0.61
CA HIS A 42 -2.46 -6.67 -0.83
C HIS A 42 -2.01 -7.35 -2.13
N GLU A 43 -2.58 -8.49 -2.49
CA GLU A 43 -2.28 -9.15 -3.77
C GLU A 43 -2.72 -8.29 -4.95
N ASP A 44 -3.95 -7.75 -4.92
CA ASP A 44 -4.49 -6.87 -5.96
C ASP A 44 -3.65 -5.60 -6.12
N ILE A 45 -3.26 -4.97 -5.00
CA ILE A 45 -2.39 -3.78 -5.01
C ILE A 45 -1.02 -4.15 -5.60
N LEU A 46 -0.41 -5.24 -5.17
CA LEU A 46 0.90 -5.67 -5.65
C LEU A 46 0.87 -5.98 -7.16
N GLU A 47 -0.17 -6.65 -7.63
CA GLU A 47 -0.37 -6.92 -9.06
C GLU A 47 -0.55 -5.62 -9.86
N ALA A 48 -1.39 -4.70 -9.37
CA ALA A 48 -1.61 -3.42 -10.02
C ALA A 48 -0.33 -2.58 -10.11
N LEU A 49 0.46 -2.53 -9.04
CA LEU A 49 1.77 -1.84 -9.03
C LEU A 49 2.71 -2.46 -10.06
N ARG A 50 2.84 -3.80 -10.08
CA ARG A 50 3.68 -4.52 -11.05
C ARG A 50 3.24 -4.24 -12.50
N ARG A 51 1.94 -4.32 -12.79
CA ARG A 51 1.39 -4.06 -14.14
C ARG A 51 1.66 -2.64 -14.63
N ASN A 52 1.80 -1.68 -13.71
CA ASN A 52 2.10 -0.28 -14.02
C ASN A 52 3.60 0.06 -13.85
N ASN A 53 4.48 -0.93 -13.71
CA ASN A 53 5.91 -0.74 -13.52
C ASN A 53 6.26 0.17 -12.32
N ILE A 54 5.43 0.16 -11.27
CA ILE A 54 5.70 0.88 -10.03
C ILE A 54 6.47 -0.05 -9.09
N GLU A 55 7.73 0.30 -8.83
CA GLU A 55 8.59 -0.44 -7.90
C GLU A 55 8.24 -0.07 -6.45
N ILE A 56 8.22 -1.07 -5.57
CA ILE A 56 8.03 -0.85 -4.13
C ILE A 56 9.41 -0.51 -3.54
N PRO A 57 9.62 0.72 -3.02
CA PRO A 57 10.92 1.12 -2.51
C PRO A 57 11.23 0.33 -1.23
N PHE A 58 12.39 -0.32 -1.19
CA PHE A 58 13.03 -0.70 0.06
C PHE A 58 13.76 0.51 0.65
N PRO A 59 14.03 0.56 1.97
CA PRO A 59 14.79 1.65 2.57
C PRO A 59 16.10 1.88 1.80
N GLN A 60 16.23 3.05 1.17
CA GLN A 60 17.42 3.42 0.42
C GLN A 60 18.41 4.11 1.36
N ARG A 61 19.70 3.83 1.20
CA ARG A 61 20.79 4.51 1.89
C ARG A 61 21.76 5.04 0.86
N ASP A 62 21.88 6.36 0.80
CA ASP A 62 22.89 7.01 -0.02
C ASP A 62 24.26 6.97 0.67
N LEU A 63 25.26 6.40 0.00
CA LEU A 63 26.65 6.40 0.45
C LEU A 63 27.41 7.56 -0.21
N HIS A 64 27.77 8.56 0.58
CA HIS A 64 28.66 9.64 0.16
C HIS A 64 30.12 9.27 0.49
N LEU A 65 30.84 8.72 -0.48
CA LEU A 65 32.28 8.47 -0.35
C LEU A 65 33.07 9.76 -0.64
N ARG A 66 33.88 10.21 0.32
CA ARG A 66 34.89 11.25 0.11
C ARG A 66 36.27 10.58 0.14
N SER A 67 37.04 10.69 -0.94
CA SER A 67 38.46 10.31 -0.95
C SER A 67 39.27 11.35 -0.17
N VAL A 68 40.17 10.86 0.69
CA VAL A 68 41.22 11.66 1.36
C VAL A 68 42.43 11.75 0.45
#